data_AF-A2XCH2-F1
#
_entry.id   AF-A2XCH2-F1
#
_cell.length_a   1.000
_cell.length_b   1.000
_cell.length_c   1.000
_cell.angle_alpha   90.00
_cell.angle_beta   90.00
_cell.angle_gamma   90.00
#
_symmetry.space_group_name_H-M   'P 1'
#
loop_
_entity.id
_entity.type
_entity.pdbx_description
1 polymer ?
#
loop_
_entity_poly.entity_id
_entity_poly.type
_entity_poly.pdbx_seq_one_letter_code
_entity_poly.pdbx_strand_id
1 'polypeptide(L)'
;MAAFPLPKGTIEAIDRRRRSFLWTGEESYHGSKCLIAWDQVCRSKKQGGLGIKHLQTQNTAPLVKMLHRLFTQPSPWASWISKEHQNYPLGSIDLGPHWRSLIALLPLLRKHTKMLPGDGRHINFWHDVWLDGQLSAKFQALYTHTVKLNCLLSSVLHEDFRCFFVPRITPTAQQQMMQLQYLLQNVTLSAEPDEIVCNLKTKNGLISSSELYRSEMATFETWPPWSAIWRSAAPPKSKIFCLADVQE
;
A
#
# COMPACT_ATOMS: atom_id res chain seq x y z
N MET A 1 1.39 13.07 13.67
CA MET A 1 0.79 13.01 12.32
C MET A 1 1.83 13.55 11.36
N ALA A 2 2.13 12.84 10.27
CA ALA A 2 2.93 13.41 9.19
C ALA A 2 1.97 14.02 8.18
N ALA A 3 2.10 15.31 7.91
CA ALA A 3 1.32 16.00 6.88
C ALA A 3 1.95 15.85 5.49
N PHE A 4 3.26 15.54 5.42
CA PHE A 4 4.00 15.47 4.16
C PHE A 4 4.95 14.28 4.15
N PRO A 5 5.19 13.67 2.97
CA PRO A 5 6.24 12.69 2.83
C PRO A 5 7.60 13.36 3.01
N LEU A 6 8.38 12.89 3.97
CA LEU A 6 9.78 13.28 4.08
C LEU A 6 10.56 12.90 2.80
N PRO A 7 11.45 13.78 2.30
CA PRO A 7 12.34 13.46 1.20
C PRO A 7 13.21 12.23 1.53
N LYS A 8 13.45 11.39 0.52
CA LYS A 8 14.28 10.18 0.68
C LYS A 8 15.67 10.50 1.23
N GLY A 9 16.32 11.55 0.71
CA GLY A 9 17.64 11.99 1.19
C GLY A 9 17.66 12.37 2.67
N THR A 10 16.57 12.94 3.20
CA THR A 10 16.46 13.25 4.63
C THR A 10 16.35 11.98 5.45
N ILE A 11 15.56 11.00 5.00
CA ILE A 11 15.42 9.70 5.66
C ILE A 11 16.79 8.99 5.68
N GLU A 12 17.48 8.95 4.53
CA GLU A 12 18.80 8.35 4.40
C GLU A 12 19.85 9.03 5.27
N ALA A 13 19.82 10.37 5.39
CA ALA A 13 20.72 11.11 6.27
C ALA A 13 20.49 10.78 7.75
N ILE A 14 19.22 10.63 8.16
CA ILE A 14 18.88 10.24 9.54
C ILE A 14 19.30 8.79 9.78
N ASP A 15 19.01 7.87 8.86
CA ASP A 15 19.40 6.47 8.98
C ASP A 15 20.92 6.31 8.97
N ARG A 16 21.67 7.14 8.22
CA ARG A 16 23.13 7.19 8.28
C ARG A 16 23.64 7.52 9.68
N ARG A 17 23.07 8.55 10.33
CA ARG A 17 23.44 8.90 11.71
C ARG A 17 23.08 7.79 12.71
N ARG A 18 21.91 7.17 12.54
CA ARG A 18 21.48 6.04 13.38
C ARG A 18 22.40 4.83 13.25
N ARG A 19 22.83 4.51 12.02
CA ARG A 19 23.81 3.45 11.74
C ARG A 19 25.16 3.76 12.40
N SER A 20 25.65 4.98 12.24
CA SER A 20 26.91 5.42 12.84
C SER A 20 26.88 5.27 14.37
N PHE A 21 25.82 5.77 15.00
CA PHE A 21 25.61 5.64 16.44
C PHE A 21 25.54 4.16 16.89
N LEU A 22 24.81 3.31 16.16
CA LEU A 22 24.60 1.92 16.55
C LEU A 22 25.88 1.07 16.47
N TRP A 23 26.66 1.25 15.39
CA TRP A 23 27.78 0.35 15.09
C TRP A 23 29.15 0.89 15.52
N THR A 24 29.32 2.21 15.52
CA THR A 24 30.64 2.83 15.72
C THR A 24 30.70 3.76 16.94
N GLY A 25 29.57 4.34 17.35
CA GLY A 25 29.55 5.37 18.38
C GLY A 25 30.19 6.70 17.96
N GLU A 26 30.59 6.84 16.69
CA GLU A 26 31.27 8.00 16.10
C GLU A 26 30.31 8.76 15.14
N GLU A 27 30.67 9.99 14.74
CA GLU A 27 29.85 10.82 13.83
C GLU A 27 29.81 10.30 12.38
N SER A 28 30.80 9.52 11.95
CA SER A 28 30.89 9.01 10.58
C SER A 28 31.14 7.50 10.53
N TYR A 29 30.48 6.84 9.57
CA TYR A 29 30.48 5.39 9.43
C TYR A 29 31.27 4.95 8.18
N HIS A 30 32.03 3.86 8.27
CA HIS A 30 32.68 3.18 7.15
C HIS A 30 32.05 1.81 6.91
N GLY A 31 31.75 1.49 5.65
CA GLY A 31 31.07 0.26 5.17
C GLY A 31 31.49 -1.06 5.83
N SER A 32 32.75 -1.17 6.22
CA SER A 32 33.34 -2.35 6.84
C SER A 32 32.87 -2.63 8.28
N LYS A 33 32.24 -1.66 8.96
CA LYS A 33 31.82 -1.80 10.37
C LYS A 33 30.34 -2.19 10.55
N CYS A 34 29.52 -2.31 9.48
CA CYS A 34 28.13 -2.79 9.63
C CYS A 34 28.13 -4.29 9.40
N LEU A 35 27.83 -5.02 10.47
CA LEU A 35 27.72 -6.48 10.41
C LEU A 35 26.40 -6.95 9.78
N ILE A 36 25.38 -6.06 9.71
CA ILE A 36 24.01 -6.44 9.35
C ILE A 36 23.38 -5.37 8.46
N ALA A 37 22.66 -5.81 7.42
CA ALA A 37 21.87 -4.92 6.57
C ALA A 37 20.82 -4.14 7.39
N TRP A 38 20.66 -2.85 7.09
CA TRP A 38 19.79 -1.98 7.89
C TRP A 38 18.33 -2.40 7.90
N ASP A 39 17.84 -2.93 6.78
CA ASP A 39 16.46 -3.42 6.68
C ASP A 39 16.22 -4.59 7.62
N GLN A 40 17.24 -5.43 7.87
CA GLN A 40 17.19 -6.52 8.85
C GLN A 40 17.22 -5.98 10.28
N VAL A 41 18.08 -4.99 10.55
CA VAL A 41 18.12 -4.29 11.84
C VAL A 41 16.75 -3.70 12.21
N CYS A 42 16.02 -3.20 11.22
CA CYS A 42 14.69 -2.63 11.39
C CYS A 42 13.57 -3.66 11.63
N ARG A 43 13.82 -4.95 11.40
CA ARG A 43 12.83 -5.99 11.67
C ARG A 43 12.55 -6.10 13.16
N SER A 44 11.38 -6.67 13.50
CA SER A 44 11.07 -6.94 14.90
C SER A 44 12.01 -8.01 15.47
N LYS A 45 12.21 -8.01 16.80
CA LYS A 45 12.98 -9.07 17.47
C LYS A 45 12.43 -10.48 17.20
N LYS A 46 11.12 -10.60 16.96
CA LYS A 46 10.49 -11.87 16.59
C LYS A 46 10.90 -12.36 15.19
N GLN A 47 11.34 -11.45 14.33
CA GLN A 47 11.75 -11.70 12.94
C GLN A 47 13.25 -11.53 12.74
N GLY A 48 14.05 -11.53 13.81
CA GLY A 48 15.51 -11.46 13.67
C GLY A 48 16.05 -10.06 13.40
N GLY A 49 15.38 -9.02 13.88
CA GLY A 49 15.92 -7.66 13.90
C GLY A 49 16.09 -7.11 15.31
N LEU A 50 16.56 -5.87 15.40
CA LEU A 50 16.73 -5.14 16.66
C LEU A 50 15.44 -4.42 17.10
N GLY A 51 14.43 -4.35 16.24
CA GLY A 51 13.18 -3.64 16.48
C GLY A 51 13.29 -2.13 16.30
N ILE A 52 14.33 -1.66 15.60
CA ILE A 52 14.47 -0.24 15.23
C ILE A 52 13.41 0.10 14.19
N LYS A 53 12.78 1.26 14.29
CA LYS A 53 11.71 1.63 13.35
C LYS A 53 12.29 1.94 11.96
N HIS A 54 11.75 1.28 10.93
CA HIS A 54 12.01 1.60 9.54
C HIS A 54 11.39 2.95 9.19
N LEU A 55 12.22 3.97 8.96
CA LEU A 55 11.76 5.36 8.84
C LEU A 55 10.85 5.59 7.64
N GLN A 56 11.16 4.96 6.51
CA GLN A 56 10.36 5.11 5.31
C GLN A 56 8.93 4.58 5.55
N THR A 57 8.80 3.39 6.12
CA THR A 57 7.48 2.80 6.45
C THR A 57 6.77 3.59 7.54
N GLN A 58 7.52 4.08 8.53
CA GLN A 58 6.98 4.94 9.59
C GLN A 58 6.45 6.28 9.05
N ASN A 59 7.05 6.81 7.98
CA ASN A 59 6.65 8.03 7.30
C ASN A 59 5.42 7.79 6.38
N THR A 60 5.38 6.66 5.66
CA THR A 60 4.26 6.36 4.74
C THR A 60 2.99 5.93 5.45
N ALA A 61 3.08 5.16 6.55
CA ALA A 61 1.92 4.64 7.25
C ALA A 61 0.88 5.69 7.73
N PRO A 62 1.27 6.85 8.32
CA PRO A 62 0.32 7.90 8.65
C PRO A 62 -0.29 8.58 7.41
N LEU A 63 0.45 8.68 6.30
CA LEU A 63 -0.05 9.29 5.06
C LEU A 63 -1.11 8.40 4.40
N VAL A 64 -0.89 7.09 4.36
CA VAL A 64 -1.91 6.13 3.87
C VAL A 64 -3.15 6.16 4.75
N LYS A 65 -2.98 6.23 6.08
CA LYS A 65 -4.11 6.38 7.01
C LYS A 65 -4.90 7.66 6.74
N MET A 66 -4.21 8.76 6.45
CA MET A 66 -4.85 10.02 6.09
C MET A 66 -5.62 9.89 4.77
N LEU A 67 -5.01 9.28 3.75
CA LEU A 67 -5.64 9.02 2.45
C LEU A 67 -6.89 8.15 2.60
N HIS A 68 -6.85 7.11 3.43
CA HIS A 68 -8.04 6.30 3.73
C HIS A 68 -9.15 7.12 4.38
N ARG A 69 -8.82 7.97 5.36
CA ARG A 69 -9.80 8.84 6.02
C ARG A 69 -10.47 9.82 5.07
N LEU A 70 -9.79 10.25 4.01
CA LEU A 70 -10.40 11.11 3.00
C LEU A 70 -11.59 10.45 2.30
N PHE A 71 -11.56 9.13 2.15
CA PHE A 71 -12.61 8.40 1.45
C PHE A 71 -13.63 7.78 2.38
N THR A 72 -13.28 7.55 3.65
CA THR A 72 -14.17 6.88 4.61
C THR A 72 -14.86 7.85 5.56
N GLN A 73 -14.31 9.05 5.79
CA GLN A 73 -14.84 9.99 6.78
C GLN A 73 -15.17 11.35 6.16
N PRO A 74 -16.35 11.92 6.48
CA PRO A 74 -16.69 13.25 6.03
C PRO A 74 -15.74 14.26 6.69
N SER A 75 -15.04 15.02 5.87
CA SER A 75 -14.21 16.14 6.29
C SER A 75 -14.31 17.25 5.23
N PRO A 76 -14.05 18.52 5.57
CA PRO A 76 -14.06 19.60 4.58
C PRO A 76 -13.13 19.30 3.39
N TRP A 77 -12.00 18.64 3.67
CA TRP A 77 -11.05 18.24 2.64
C TRP A 77 -11.57 17.09 1.77
N ALA A 78 -12.23 16.09 2.36
CA ALA A 78 -12.93 15.04 1.63
C ALA A 78 -14.02 15.63 0.72
N SER A 79 -14.85 16.52 1.23
CA SER A 79 -15.90 17.19 0.45
C SER A 79 -15.32 18.03 -0.70
N TRP A 80 -14.21 18.73 -0.47
CA TRP A 80 -13.52 19.46 -1.53
C TRP A 80 -12.97 18.52 -2.61
N ILE A 81 -12.27 17.44 -2.23
CA ILE A 81 -11.76 16.44 -3.18
C ILE A 81 -12.91 15.79 -3.95
N SER A 82 -13.98 15.36 -3.30
CA SER A 82 -15.13 14.76 -3.96
C SER A 82 -15.80 15.72 -4.95
N LYS A 83 -15.80 17.02 -4.67
CA LYS A 83 -16.31 18.05 -5.60
C LYS A 83 -15.41 18.19 -6.83
N GLU A 84 -14.10 18.23 -6.65
CA GLU A 84 -13.15 18.28 -7.76
C GLU A 84 -13.20 16.99 -8.61
N HIS A 85 -13.33 15.83 -7.95
CA HIS A 85 -13.28 14.51 -8.57
C HIS A 85 -14.66 13.91 -8.93
N GLN A 86 -15.75 14.68 -8.88
CA GLN A 86 -17.12 14.16 -8.92
C GLN A 86 -17.41 13.22 -10.11
N ASN A 87 -16.72 13.41 -11.23
CA ASN A 87 -16.82 12.57 -12.44
C ASN A 87 -15.47 11.98 -12.89
N TYR A 88 -14.41 12.13 -12.10
CA TYR A 88 -13.06 11.75 -12.50
C TYR A 88 -12.46 10.71 -11.57
N PRO A 89 -11.86 9.64 -12.11
CA PRO A 89 -11.19 8.66 -11.29
C PRO A 89 -10.07 9.32 -10.48
N LEU A 90 -9.84 8.77 -9.30
CA LEU A 90 -8.84 9.29 -8.39
C LEU A 90 -7.44 9.28 -9.04
N GLY A 91 -6.73 10.41 -8.93
CA GLY A 91 -5.43 10.62 -9.58
C GLY A 91 -5.49 11.18 -11.00
N SER A 92 -6.68 11.40 -11.57
CA SER A 92 -6.84 12.04 -12.89
C SER A 92 -6.70 13.55 -12.86
N ILE A 93 -6.88 14.16 -11.67
CA ILE A 93 -6.75 15.59 -11.45
C ILE A 93 -5.51 15.84 -10.62
N ASP A 94 -4.72 16.81 -11.07
CA ASP A 94 -3.51 17.24 -10.39
C ASP A 94 -3.79 18.44 -9.49
N LEU A 95 -3.95 18.16 -8.19
CA LEU A 95 -4.17 19.18 -7.15
C LEU A 95 -2.85 19.66 -6.53
N GLY A 96 -1.72 19.46 -7.21
CA GLY A 96 -0.40 19.94 -6.82
C GLY A 96 0.52 18.88 -6.19
N PRO A 97 1.75 19.27 -5.79
CA PRO A 97 2.81 18.34 -5.42
C PRO A 97 2.48 17.42 -4.23
N HIS A 98 1.74 17.96 -3.25
CA HIS A 98 1.30 17.18 -2.10
C HIS A 98 0.32 16.08 -2.52
N TRP A 99 -0.65 16.43 -3.37
CA TRP A 99 -1.62 15.47 -3.90
C TRP A 99 -0.96 14.36 -4.72
N ARG A 100 -0.04 14.70 -5.63
CA ARG A 100 0.74 13.71 -6.39
C ARG A 100 1.43 12.72 -5.47
N SER A 101 1.97 13.20 -4.36
CA SER A 101 2.64 12.34 -3.38
C SER A 101 1.68 11.43 -2.62
N LEU A 102 0.45 11.87 -2.35
CA LEU A 102 -0.58 11.04 -1.73
C LEU A 102 -1.14 10.01 -2.71
N ILE A 103 -1.41 10.41 -3.95
CA ILE A 103 -1.86 9.52 -5.02
C ILE A 103 -0.84 8.43 -5.30
N ALA A 104 0.47 8.73 -5.20
CA ALA A 104 1.52 7.73 -5.29
C ALA A 104 1.45 6.64 -4.20
N LEU A 105 0.74 6.88 -3.09
CA LEU A 105 0.50 5.91 -2.02
C LEU A 105 -0.78 5.08 -2.24
N LEU A 106 -1.57 5.34 -3.30
CA LEU A 106 -2.77 4.56 -3.60
C LEU A 106 -2.52 3.06 -3.78
N PRO A 107 -1.46 2.60 -4.49
CA PRO A 107 -1.20 1.17 -4.59
C PRO A 107 -1.01 0.50 -3.22
N LEU A 108 -0.36 1.21 -2.29
CA LEU A 108 -0.19 0.75 -0.92
C LEU A 108 -1.51 0.73 -0.15
N LEU A 109 -2.39 1.72 -0.36
CA LEU A 109 -3.73 1.71 0.20
C LEU A 109 -4.55 0.51 -0.31
N ARG A 110 -4.60 0.32 -1.63
CA ARG A 110 -5.35 -0.74 -2.33
C ARG A 110 -4.97 -2.14 -1.87
N LYS A 111 -3.70 -2.36 -1.53
CA LYS A 111 -3.21 -3.62 -0.95
C LYS A 111 -3.93 -3.98 0.36
N HIS A 112 -4.35 -2.99 1.14
CA HIS A 112 -4.92 -3.15 2.48
C HIS A 112 -6.41 -2.83 2.57
N THR A 113 -7.07 -2.51 1.44
CA THR A 113 -8.49 -2.17 1.39
C THR A 113 -9.24 -3.00 0.36
N LYS A 114 -10.51 -3.28 0.61
CA LYS A 114 -11.48 -3.80 -0.34
C LYS A 114 -12.60 -2.78 -0.50
N MET A 115 -13.08 -2.61 -1.72
CA MET A 115 -14.22 -1.75 -2.00
C MET A 115 -15.47 -2.59 -2.19
N LEU A 116 -16.56 -2.20 -1.54
CA LEU A 116 -17.89 -2.75 -1.77
C LEU A 116 -18.67 -1.78 -2.67
N PRO A 117 -19.18 -2.24 -3.82
CA PRO A 117 -19.95 -1.38 -4.72
C PRO A 117 -21.22 -0.83 -4.05
N GLY A 118 -21.34 0.49 -4.03
CA GLY A 118 -22.55 1.26 -3.77
C GLY A 118 -22.93 2.02 -5.05
N ASP A 119 -22.65 3.33 -5.08
CA ASP A 119 -22.89 4.21 -6.22
C ASP A 119 -21.84 4.11 -7.33
N GLY A 120 -20.71 3.44 -7.08
CA GLY A 120 -19.63 3.19 -8.02
C GLY A 120 -18.83 4.44 -8.41
N ARG A 121 -18.94 5.54 -7.66
CA ARG A 121 -18.28 6.83 -7.98
C ARG A 121 -16.89 6.97 -7.39
N HIS A 122 -16.54 6.14 -6.40
CA HIS A 122 -15.24 6.16 -5.75
C HIS A 122 -14.40 4.91 -6.03
N ILE A 123 -14.94 3.96 -6.80
CA ILE A 123 -14.26 2.72 -7.18
C ILE A 123 -13.63 2.86 -8.57
N ASN A 124 -12.31 2.70 -8.63
CA ASN A 124 -11.60 2.47 -9.89
C ASN A 124 -11.81 1.03 -10.35
N PHE A 125 -12.37 0.88 -11.56
CA PHE A 125 -12.77 -0.41 -12.11
C PHE A 125 -11.61 -1.42 -12.19
N TRP A 126 -10.42 -1.01 -12.62
CA TRP A 126 -9.31 -1.95 -12.85
C TRP A 126 -8.44 -2.17 -11.63
N HIS A 127 -8.15 -1.09 -10.90
CA HIS A 127 -7.06 -1.06 -9.95
C HIS A 127 -7.48 -1.25 -8.50
N ASP A 128 -8.73 -0.96 -8.15
CA ASP A 128 -9.20 -1.24 -6.80
C ASP A 128 -9.55 -2.72 -6.65
N VAL A 129 -9.54 -3.19 -5.40
CA VAL A 129 -9.91 -4.57 -5.08
C VAL A 129 -11.40 -4.60 -4.81
N TRP A 130 -12.18 -5.04 -5.80
CA TRP A 130 -13.63 -5.22 -5.74
C TRP A 130 -14.01 -6.43 -6.61
N LEU A 131 -15.10 -7.14 -6.30
CA LEU A 131 -15.49 -8.37 -7.02
C LEU A 131 -14.40 -9.48 -6.94
N ASP A 132 -13.93 -9.75 -5.71
CA ASP A 132 -12.99 -10.83 -5.38
C ASP A 132 -11.52 -10.61 -5.85
N GLY A 133 -11.11 -9.40 -6.18
CA GLY A 133 -9.69 -9.14 -6.44
C GLY A 133 -9.44 -7.84 -7.18
N GLN A 134 -8.19 -7.64 -7.58
CA GLN A 134 -7.85 -6.59 -8.53
C GLN A 134 -8.11 -7.10 -9.95
N LEU A 135 -9.05 -6.48 -10.67
CA LEU A 135 -9.44 -6.94 -12.00
C LEU A 135 -8.31 -6.85 -13.02
N SER A 136 -7.41 -5.84 -12.91
CA SER A 136 -6.24 -5.74 -13.78
C SER A 136 -5.29 -6.94 -13.65
N ALA A 137 -5.22 -7.53 -12.46
CA ALA A 137 -4.38 -8.70 -12.19
C ALA A 137 -5.05 -10.01 -12.62
N LYS A 138 -6.38 -10.12 -12.51
CA LYS A 138 -7.15 -11.30 -12.94
C LYS A 138 -7.31 -11.37 -14.47
N PHE A 139 -7.58 -10.23 -15.11
CA PHE A 139 -7.90 -10.13 -16.53
C PHE A 139 -6.79 -9.38 -17.30
N GLN A 140 -5.54 -9.85 -17.16
CA GLN A 140 -4.36 -9.16 -17.70
C GLN A 140 -4.40 -8.97 -19.21
N ALA A 141 -4.82 -9.99 -19.96
CA ALA A 141 -4.89 -9.92 -21.42
C ALA A 141 -5.96 -8.92 -21.87
N LEU A 142 -7.09 -8.82 -21.17
CA LEU A 142 -8.10 -7.81 -21.47
C LEU A 142 -7.63 -6.40 -21.09
N TYR A 143 -6.96 -6.27 -19.95
CA TYR A 143 -6.45 -5.01 -19.42
C TYR A 143 -5.46 -4.33 -20.38
N THR A 144 -4.60 -5.08 -21.09
CA THR A 144 -3.68 -4.51 -22.09
C THR A 144 -4.38 -3.88 -23.30
N HIS A 145 -5.64 -4.27 -23.56
CA HIS A 145 -6.47 -3.73 -24.64
C HIS A 145 -7.41 -2.60 -24.19
N THR A 146 -7.31 -2.15 -22.93
CA THR A 146 -8.14 -1.07 -22.40
C THR A 146 -7.61 0.30 -22.85
N VAL A 147 -8.52 1.17 -23.33
CA VAL A 147 -8.20 2.55 -23.76
C VAL A 147 -8.04 3.47 -22.55
N LYS A 148 -8.94 3.37 -21.56
CA LYS A 148 -8.93 4.17 -20.32
C LYS A 148 -8.68 3.26 -19.11
N LEU A 149 -7.43 3.22 -18.65
CA LEU A 149 -7.03 2.39 -17.49
C LEU A 149 -7.57 2.94 -16.16
N ASN A 150 -7.76 4.25 -16.08
CA ASN A 150 -8.41 4.91 -14.96
C ASN A 150 -9.86 5.21 -15.37
N CYS A 151 -10.77 4.31 -15.04
CA CYS A 151 -12.22 4.50 -15.20
C CYS A 151 -12.95 4.14 -13.91
N LEU A 152 -14.10 4.80 -13.68
CA LEU A 152 -14.94 4.58 -12.51
C LEU A 152 -15.91 3.42 -12.76
N LEU A 153 -16.25 2.67 -11.73
CA LEU A 153 -17.22 1.58 -11.83
C LEU A 153 -18.57 2.06 -12.38
N SER A 154 -19.08 3.19 -11.87
CA SER A 154 -20.30 3.83 -12.35
C SER A 154 -20.26 4.13 -13.84
N SER A 155 -19.16 4.69 -14.34
CA SER A 155 -19.01 4.96 -15.78
C SER A 155 -19.02 3.68 -16.62
N VAL A 156 -18.41 2.60 -16.13
CA VAL A 156 -18.32 1.32 -16.87
C VAL A 156 -19.66 0.59 -16.94
N LEU A 157 -20.53 0.76 -15.92
CA LEU A 157 -21.85 0.15 -15.90
C LEU A 157 -22.93 0.97 -16.63
N HIS A 158 -22.74 2.28 -16.77
CA HIS A 158 -23.68 3.15 -17.51
C HIS A 158 -23.35 3.29 -19.00
N GLU A 159 -22.08 3.22 -19.38
CA GLU A 159 -21.64 3.27 -20.77
C GLU A 159 -21.54 1.86 -21.37
N ASP A 160 -21.54 1.78 -22.70
CA ASP A 160 -21.29 0.51 -23.39
C ASP A 160 -19.91 -0.05 -23.02
N PHE A 161 -19.89 -1.24 -22.43
CA PHE A 161 -18.65 -1.90 -21.96
C PHE A 161 -17.56 -2.00 -23.04
N ARG A 162 -17.96 -2.12 -24.31
CA ARG A 162 -17.06 -2.20 -25.47
C ARG A 162 -16.28 -0.90 -25.72
N CYS A 163 -16.81 0.25 -25.31
CA CYS A 163 -16.17 1.56 -25.51
C CYS A 163 -14.88 1.73 -24.69
N PHE A 164 -14.66 0.91 -23.67
CA PHE A 164 -13.45 0.93 -22.86
C PHE A 164 -12.28 0.18 -23.49
N PHE A 165 -12.49 -0.53 -24.61
CA PHE A 165 -11.48 -1.38 -25.24
C PHE A 165 -11.20 -0.96 -26.68
N VAL A 166 -9.99 -1.27 -27.16
CA VAL A 166 -9.66 -1.09 -28.57
C VAL A 166 -10.51 -2.02 -29.45
N PRO A 167 -10.82 -1.63 -30.71
CA PRO A 167 -11.68 -2.45 -31.59
C PRO A 167 -11.13 -3.85 -31.85
N ARG A 168 -9.80 -3.98 -31.99
CA ARG A 168 -9.11 -5.25 -32.22
C ARG A 168 -8.60 -5.82 -30.91
N ILE A 169 -9.24 -6.89 -30.45
CA ILE A 169 -8.84 -7.63 -29.25
C ILE A 169 -8.35 -9.03 -29.63
N THR A 170 -7.41 -9.56 -28.86
CA THR A 170 -6.94 -10.94 -29.02
C THR A 170 -8.02 -11.94 -28.61
N PRO A 171 -7.99 -13.20 -29.10
CA PRO A 171 -8.96 -14.22 -28.70
C PRO A 171 -9.00 -14.46 -27.19
N THR A 172 -7.83 -14.45 -26.53
CA THR A 172 -7.72 -14.57 -25.07
C THR A 172 -8.37 -13.40 -24.35
N ALA A 173 -8.14 -12.17 -24.82
CA ALA A 173 -8.81 -10.99 -24.27
C ALA A 173 -10.34 -11.04 -24.47
N GLN A 174 -10.81 -11.56 -25.61
CA GLN A 174 -12.23 -11.74 -25.88
C GLN A 174 -12.88 -12.74 -24.93
N GLN A 175 -12.22 -13.86 -24.63
CA GLN A 175 -12.68 -14.81 -23.61
C GLN A 175 -12.79 -14.15 -22.23
N GLN A 176 -11.75 -13.41 -21.83
CA GLN A 176 -11.74 -12.67 -20.57
C GLN A 176 -12.84 -11.60 -20.52
N MET A 177 -13.13 -10.93 -21.64
CA MET A 177 -14.20 -9.94 -21.73
C MET A 177 -15.57 -10.58 -21.51
N MET A 178 -15.85 -11.73 -22.12
CA MET A 178 -17.11 -12.45 -21.92
C MET A 178 -17.27 -12.92 -20.47
N GLN A 179 -16.21 -13.45 -19.87
CA GLN A 179 -16.22 -13.85 -18.46
C GLN A 179 -16.48 -12.66 -17.52
N LEU A 180 -15.82 -11.53 -17.78
CA LEU A 180 -16.00 -10.33 -16.96
C LEU A 180 -17.41 -9.74 -17.14
N GLN A 181 -17.95 -9.70 -18.36
CA GLN A 181 -19.34 -9.29 -18.60
C GLN A 181 -20.35 -10.14 -17.82
N TYR A 182 -20.15 -11.46 -17.78
CA TYR A 182 -20.99 -12.35 -16.98
C TYR A 182 -20.93 -12.00 -15.49
N LEU A 183 -19.75 -11.70 -14.95
CA LEU A 183 -19.62 -11.27 -13.55
C LEU A 183 -20.29 -9.92 -13.29
N LEU A 184 -20.20 -8.97 -14.23
CA LEU A 184 -20.80 -7.65 -14.10
C LEU A 184 -22.33 -7.66 -14.15
N GLN A 185 -22.95 -8.64 -14.81
CA GLN A 185 -24.43 -8.77 -14.83
C GLN A 185 -25.03 -8.91 -13.42
N ASN A 186 -24.27 -9.46 -12.48
CA ASN A 186 -24.70 -9.65 -11.09
C ASN A 186 -24.41 -8.44 -10.20
N VAL A 187 -23.75 -7.41 -10.73
CA VAL A 187 -23.41 -6.19 -9.99
C VAL A 187 -24.48 -5.15 -10.23
N THR A 188 -25.21 -4.79 -9.18
CA THR A 188 -26.17 -3.69 -9.18
C THR A 188 -25.62 -2.53 -8.35
N LEU A 189 -25.71 -1.31 -8.90
CA LEU A 189 -25.36 -0.10 -8.16
C LEU A 189 -26.53 0.30 -7.25
N SER A 190 -26.19 0.75 -6.04
CA SER A 190 -27.12 1.31 -5.07
C SER A 190 -27.09 2.84 -5.11
N ALA A 191 -28.08 3.49 -4.49
CA ALA A 191 -28.04 4.93 -4.22
C ALA A 191 -27.13 5.30 -3.02
N GLU A 192 -26.67 4.30 -2.27
CA GLU A 192 -25.75 4.47 -1.15
C GLU A 192 -24.30 4.65 -1.61
N PRO A 193 -23.47 5.39 -0.86
CA PRO A 193 -22.07 5.59 -1.22
C PRO A 193 -21.28 4.27 -1.16
N ASP A 194 -20.27 4.15 -2.02
CA ASP A 194 -19.30 3.04 -1.96
C ASP A 194 -18.67 2.87 -0.56
N GLU A 195 -18.58 1.63 -0.08
CA GLU A 195 -17.97 1.33 1.23
C GLU A 195 -16.52 0.84 1.07
N ILE A 196 -15.61 1.35 1.91
CA ILE A 196 -14.21 0.94 1.95
C ILE A 196 -13.94 0.12 3.20
N VAL A 197 -13.70 -1.18 3.01
CA VAL A 197 -13.40 -2.12 4.09
C VAL A 197 -11.89 -2.29 4.21
N CYS A 198 -11.36 -2.08 5.42
CA CYS A 198 -9.96 -2.34 5.73
C CYS A 198 -9.73 -3.84 5.99
N ASN A 199 -8.73 -4.43 5.33
CA ASN A 199 -8.34 -5.84 5.53
C ASN A 199 -7.48 -6.05 6.79
N LEU A 200 -7.00 -4.97 7.41
CA LEU A 200 -6.18 -5.05 8.62
C LEU A 200 -7.06 -5.23 9.87
N LYS A 201 -6.59 -6.02 10.83
CA LYS A 201 -7.26 -6.23 12.12
C LYS A 201 -7.35 -4.91 12.88
N THR A 202 -8.48 -4.23 12.77
CA THR A 202 -8.70 -2.92 13.39
C THR A 202 -10.02 -2.91 14.16
N LYS A 203 -10.08 -2.10 15.22
CA LYS A 203 -11.25 -2.07 16.12
C LYS A 203 -12.51 -1.47 15.48
N ASN A 204 -12.36 -0.64 14.45
CA ASN A 204 -13.45 0.18 13.89
C ASN A 204 -13.48 0.15 12.35
N GLY A 205 -12.86 -0.84 11.69
CA GLY A 205 -12.76 -0.88 10.22
C GLY A 205 -11.87 0.20 9.59
N LEU A 206 -11.31 1.13 10.38
CA LEU A 206 -10.41 2.18 9.92
C LEU A 206 -8.94 1.72 9.94
N ILE A 207 -8.16 2.11 8.93
CA ILE A 207 -6.71 1.87 8.91
C ILE A 207 -6.01 2.48 10.14
N SER A 208 -5.28 1.64 10.86
CA SER A 208 -4.33 2.07 11.89
C SER A 208 -2.91 2.09 11.35
N SER A 209 -2.20 3.21 11.53
CA SER A 209 -0.79 3.34 11.10
C SER A 209 0.13 2.30 11.75
N SER A 210 -0.19 1.83 12.97
CA SER A 210 0.58 0.78 13.63
C SER A 210 0.37 -0.59 12.99
N GLU A 211 -0.87 -0.91 12.62
CA GLU A 211 -1.20 -2.18 11.95
C GLU A 211 -0.64 -2.19 10.53
N LEU A 212 -0.78 -1.07 9.81
CA LEU A 212 -0.19 -0.90 8.49
C LEU A 212 1.34 -1.02 8.52
N TYR A 213 1.99 -0.42 9.52
CA TYR A 213 3.43 -0.60 9.70
C TYR A 213 3.78 -2.07 9.96
N ARG A 214 3.02 -2.76 10.83
CA ARG A 214 3.27 -4.18 11.12
C ARG A 214 3.06 -5.06 9.90
N SER A 215 2.03 -4.83 9.10
CA SER A 215 1.76 -5.62 7.90
C SER A 215 2.84 -5.41 6.83
N GLU A 216 3.34 -4.19 6.67
CA GLU A 216 4.44 -3.92 5.74
C GLU A 216 5.79 -4.48 6.22
N MET A 217 6.01 -4.56 7.53
CA MET A 217 7.21 -5.17 8.12
C MET A 217 7.08 -6.69 8.32
N ALA A 218 5.88 -7.25 8.14
CA ALA A 218 5.63 -8.68 8.24
C ALA A 218 6.07 -9.39 6.95
N THR A 219 7.38 -9.59 6.76
CA THR A 219 7.90 -10.51 5.74
C THR A 219 7.75 -11.96 6.17
N PHE A 220 7.51 -12.83 5.19
CA PHE A 220 7.05 -14.22 5.34
C PHE A 220 8.08 -15.23 5.86
N GLU A 221 9.35 -14.85 6.02
CA GLU A 221 10.38 -15.77 6.51
C GLU A 221 10.69 -15.51 7.98
N THR A 222 10.04 -16.29 8.84
CA THR A 222 10.40 -16.43 10.26
C THR A 222 11.22 -17.71 10.42
N TRP A 223 12.47 -17.68 10.00
CA TRP A 223 13.46 -18.71 10.31
C TRP A 223 14.81 -18.02 10.58
N PRO A 224 15.62 -18.44 11.58
CA PRO A 224 15.42 -19.46 12.61
C PRO A 224 14.68 -18.90 13.86
N PRO A 225 14.60 -19.59 15.03
CA PRO A 225 13.79 -19.12 16.16
C PRO A 225 14.49 -17.97 16.89
N TRP A 226 14.39 -16.76 16.33
CA TRP A 226 14.95 -15.51 16.87
C TRP A 226 14.56 -15.27 18.32
N SER A 227 13.40 -15.76 18.74
CA SER A 227 12.98 -15.74 20.13
C SER A 227 13.95 -16.44 21.09
N ALA A 228 14.62 -17.52 20.67
CA ALA A 228 15.61 -18.22 21.50
C ALA A 228 16.87 -17.35 21.71
N ILE A 229 17.38 -16.74 20.64
CA ILE A 229 18.55 -15.84 20.69
C ILE A 229 18.25 -14.65 21.61
N TRP A 230 17.10 -14.00 21.46
CA TRP A 230 16.76 -12.83 22.28
C TRP A 230 16.45 -13.17 23.73
N ARG A 231 15.87 -14.35 24.02
CA ARG A 231 15.60 -14.84 25.39
C ARG A 231 16.81 -15.41 26.10
N SER A 232 17.89 -15.72 25.38
CA SER A 232 19.12 -16.25 25.99
C SER A 232 19.71 -15.29 27.04
N ALA A 233 20.47 -15.81 28.00
CA ALA A 233 21.19 -15.00 28.98
C ALA A 233 22.47 -14.33 28.41
N ALA A 234 22.75 -14.51 27.11
CA ALA A 234 23.95 -14.00 26.47
C ALA A 234 24.01 -12.45 26.51
N PRO A 235 25.23 -11.87 26.57
CA PRO A 235 25.42 -10.44 26.45
C PRO A 235 24.82 -9.89 25.15
N PRO A 236 24.36 -8.62 25.10
CA PRO A 236 23.78 -8.02 23.90
C PRO A 236 24.68 -8.09 22.67
N LYS A 237 26.00 -7.93 22.85
CA LYS A 237 26.99 -8.03 21.75
C LYS A 237 26.99 -9.43 21.11
N SER A 238 26.96 -10.48 21.92
CA SER A 238 26.91 -11.87 21.44
C SER A 238 25.60 -12.18 20.71
N LYS A 239 24.47 -11.63 21.18
CA LYS A 239 23.17 -11.77 20.49
C LYS A 239 23.16 -11.10 19.12
N ILE A 240 23.78 -9.93 19.01
CA ILE A 240 23.92 -9.20 17.73
C ILE A 240 24.88 -9.94 16.80
N PHE A 241 25.95 -10.53 17.32
CA PHE A 241 26.85 -11.36 16.53
C PHE A 241 26.16 -12.59 15.95
N CYS A 242 25.43 -13.36 16.77
CA CYS A 242 24.61 -14.48 16.27
C CYS A 242 23.53 -14.05 15.27
N LEU A 243 23.11 -12.78 15.30
CA LEU A 243 22.18 -12.23 14.31
C LEU A 243 22.86 -12.03 12.96
N ALA A 244 24.14 -11.63 12.95
CA ALA A 244 24.93 -11.45 11.73
C ALA A 244 25.27 -12.81 11.10
N ASP A 245 25.77 -13.77 11.88
CA ASP A 245 26.18 -15.10 11.39
C ASP A 245 25.04 -15.90 10.75
N VAL A 246 23.81 -15.72 11.25
CA VAL A 246 22.63 -16.46 10.76
C VAL A 246 22.08 -15.84 9.46
N GLN A 247 22.55 -14.66 9.08
CA GLN A 247 22.07 -13.89 7.92
C GLN A 247 23.06 -13.86 6.74
N GLU A 248 24.26 -14.45 6.89
CA GLU A 248 25.16 -14.80 5.78
C GLU A 248 24.71 -16.09 5.08
#